data_AF-A0A7G9YRT9-F1
#
_entry.id   AF-A0A7G9YRT9-F1
#
_cell.length_a   1.000
_cell.length_b   1.000
_cell.length_c   1.000
_cell.angle_alpha   90.00
_cell.angle_beta   90.00
_cell.angle_gamma   90.00
#
_symmetry.space_group_name_H-M   'P 1'
#
loop_
_entity.id
_entity.type
_entity.pdbx_description
1 polymer ?
#
loop_
_entity_poly.entity_id
_entity_poly.type
_entity_poly.pdbx_seq_one_letter_code
_entity_poly.pdbx_strand_id
1 'polypeptide(L)'
;MKYDALLKVFDELAAYLSAYNVISEGELVLKIRESIKSLLTGAERVDLETKLNGTLEDVIFNSITSTEKVSVFSPDMHTRINYQGEVFYCVPTHRYMSNELEEAFLRWAGIRSPPSALKRVVKDFMERCGYQVENTVPKNEHIEMIAVNKYKNQNKHRSKHIFIFPSIKFVPQFVDEMENSEAEDEKGKENENENVIVVPTEKTPAPFISFFREHDAGAAMIWIADVEKRTIDPFIGNPGDDDAIEANFC
;
A
#
# COMPACT_ATOMS: atom_id res chain seq x y z
N MET A 1 -14.01 -17.47 -34.14
CA MET A 1 -14.74 -17.42 -32.84
C MET A 1 -13.90 -17.75 -31.61
N LYS A 2 -12.78 -18.51 -31.66
CA LYS A 2 -12.09 -18.96 -30.42
C LYS A 2 -10.95 -18.06 -29.90
N TYR A 3 -10.35 -17.23 -30.75
CA TYR A 3 -9.46 -16.14 -30.30
C TYR A 3 -10.22 -14.94 -29.73
N ASP A 4 -11.56 -14.95 -29.85
CA ASP A 4 -12.44 -13.88 -29.37
C ASP A 4 -12.43 -13.78 -27.83
N ALA A 5 -12.29 -14.92 -27.14
CA ALA A 5 -12.23 -14.95 -25.68
C ALA A 5 -10.91 -14.34 -25.14
N LEU A 6 -9.78 -14.72 -25.74
CA LEU A 6 -8.48 -14.14 -25.38
C LEU A 6 -8.38 -12.66 -25.80
N LEU A 7 -9.00 -12.29 -26.93
CA LEU A 7 -9.10 -10.90 -27.37
C LEU A 7 -9.82 -10.03 -26.34
N LYS A 8 -10.96 -10.48 -25.79
CA LYS A 8 -11.67 -9.75 -24.72
C LYS A 8 -10.79 -9.48 -23.50
N VAL A 9 -9.97 -10.45 -23.10
CA VAL A 9 -9.03 -10.28 -21.99
C VAL A 9 -7.96 -9.25 -22.35
N PHE A 10 -7.40 -9.31 -23.55
CA PHE A 10 -6.43 -8.31 -23.99
C PHE A 10 -7.01 -6.92 -24.16
N ASP A 11 -8.24 -6.77 -24.64
CA ASP A 11 -8.92 -5.48 -24.76
C ASP A 11 -9.15 -4.84 -23.39
N GLU A 12 -9.59 -5.62 -22.40
CA GLU A 12 -9.76 -5.17 -21.00
C GLU A 12 -8.42 -4.73 -20.39
N LEU A 13 -7.37 -5.54 -20.57
CA LEU A 13 -6.03 -5.21 -20.07
C LEU A 13 -5.45 -4.00 -20.82
N ALA A 14 -5.67 -3.88 -22.12
CA ALA A 14 -5.23 -2.72 -22.90
C ALA A 14 -5.90 -1.44 -22.42
N ALA A 15 -7.21 -1.46 -22.17
CA ALA A 15 -7.94 -0.33 -21.63
C ALA A 15 -7.37 0.09 -20.27
N TYR A 16 -7.14 -0.87 -19.36
CA TYR A 16 -6.53 -0.60 -18.07
C TYR A 16 -5.11 -0.01 -18.19
N LEU A 17 -4.24 -0.66 -18.97
CA LEU A 17 -2.84 -0.23 -19.14
C LEU A 17 -2.74 1.10 -19.89
N SER A 18 -3.68 1.43 -20.77
CA SER A 18 -3.69 2.72 -21.46
C SER A 18 -4.01 3.90 -20.53
N ALA A 19 -4.73 3.64 -19.43
CA ALA A 19 -4.97 4.64 -18.39
C ALA A 19 -3.74 4.83 -17.48
N TYR A 20 -2.88 3.81 -17.40
CA TYR A 20 -1.72 3.79 -16.50
C TYR A 20 -0.45 3.45 -17.27
N ASN A 21 0.34 4.48 -17.59
CA ASN A 21 1.61 4.38 -18.30
C ASN A 21 2.66 3.48 -17.60
N VAL A 22 2.49 3.23 -16.31
CA VAL A 22 3.33 2.35 -15.47
C VAL A 22 2.44 1.46 -14.62
N ILE A 23 2.82 0.19 -14.53
CA ILE A 23 2.15 -0.79 -13.68
C ILE A 23 3.17 -1.60 -12.89
N SER A 24 2.88 -1.93 -11.64
CA SER A 24 3.73 -2.87 -10.89
C SER A 24 3.52 -4.30 -11.37
N GLU A 25 4.52 -5.16 -11.22
CA GLU A 25 4.40 -6.59 -11.53
C GLU A 25 3.23 -7.24 -10.79
N GLY A 26 3.09 -6.95 -9.49
CA GLY A 26 2.01 -7.49 -8.66
C GLY A 26 0.64 -6.98 -9.09
N GLU A 27 0.52 -5.70 -9.43
CA GLU A 27 -0.71 -5.11 -9.94
C GLU A 27 -1.14 -5.76 -11.26
N LEU A 28 -0.19 -5.94 -12.19
CA LEU A 28 -0.44 -6.58 -13.48
C LEU A 28 -0.92 -8.03 -13.31
N VAL A 29 -0.25 -8.81 -12.45
CA VAL A 29 -0.66 -10.20 -12.17
C VAL A 29 -2.07 -10.27 -11.57
N LEU A 30 -2.40 -9.36 -10.65
CA LEU A 30 -3.76 -9.29 -10.11
C LEU A 30 -4.78 -8.97 -11.19
N LYS A 31 -4.50 -7.96 -12.04
CA LYS A 31 -5.42 -7.57 -13.12
C LYS A 31 -5.63 -8.67 -14.14
N ILE A 32 -4.56 -9.38 -14.54
CA ILE A 32 -4.67 -10.56 -15.41
C ILE A 32 -5.58 -11.61 -14.79
N ARG A 33 -5.38 -11.94 -13.52
CA ARG A 33 -6.20 -12.93 -12.81
C ARG A 33 -7.66 -12.50 -12.72
N GLU A 34 -7.92 -11.23 -12.43
CA GLU A 34 -9.27 -10.65 -12.39
C GLU A 34 -9.96 -10.75 -13.75
N SER A 35 -9.29 -10.32 -14.83
CA SER A 35 -9.82 -10.37 -16.19
C SER A 35 -10.10 -11.80 -16.67
N ILE A 36 -9.20 -12.75 -16.39
CA ILE A 36 -9.44 -14.17 -16.69
C ILE A 36 -10.68 -14.66 -15.94
N LYS A 37 -10.78 -14.37 -14.64
CA LYS A 37 -11.88 -14.84 -13.80
C LYS A 37 -13.23 -14.23 -14.18
N SER A 38 -13.25 -12.97 -14.61
CA SER A 38 -14.48 -12.25 -14.93
C SER A 38 -14.98 -12.49 -16.36
N LEU A 39 -14.06 -12.66 -17.32
CA LEU A 39 -14.39 -12.71 -18.74
C LEU A 39 -14.43 -14.12 -19.34
N LEU A 40 -13.75 -15.09 -18.71
CA LEU A 40 -13.64 -16.45 -19.25
C LEU A 40 -14.45 -17.44 -18.41
N THR A 41 -15.14 -18.34 -19.12
CA THR A 41 -15.69 -19.54 -18.51
C THR A 41 -14.59 -20.57 -18.21
N GLY A 42 -14.86 -21.50 -17.28
CA GLY A 42 -13.91 -22.57 -16.96
C GLY A 42 -13.54 -23.42 -18.18
N ALA A 43 -14.47 -23.64 -19.11
CA ALA A 43 -14.22 -24.36 -20.35
C ALA A 43 -13.31 -23.57 -21.31
N GLU A 44 -13.55 -22.26 -21.50
CA GLU A 44 -12.70 -21.41 -22.33
C GLU A 44 -11.28 -21.30 -21.79
N ARG A 45 -11.14 -21.19 -20.46
CA ARG A 45 -9.84 -21.17 -19.79
C ARG A 45 -9.05 -22.45 -20.09
N VAL A 46 -9.62 -23.63 -19.83
CA VAL A 46 -8.95 -24.92 -20.06
C VAL A 46 -8.58 -25.11 -21.54
N ASP A 47 -9.48 -24.71 -22.45
CA ASP A 47 -9.24 -24.74 -23.89
C ASP A 47 -8.06 -23.86 -24.33
N LEU A 48 -7.88 -22.70 -23.69
CA LEU A 48 -6.79 -21.77 -23.97
C LEU A 48 -5.47 -22.27 -23.37
N GLU A 49 -5.47 -22.71 -22.12
CA GLU A 49 -4.28 -23.27 -21.43
C GLU A 49 -3.71 -24.48 -22.20
N THR A 50 -4.59 -25.37 -22.70
CA THR A 50 -4.18 -26.54 -23.50
C THR A 50 -3.50 -26.14 -24.82
N LYS A 51 -3.97 -25.07 -25.46
CA LYS A 51 -3.44 -24.62 -26.76
C LYS A 51 -2.16 -23.81 -26.61
N LEU A 52 -2.10 -22.97 -25.59
CA LEU A 52 -0.98 -22.06 -25.33
C LEU A 52 0.13 -22.72 -24.53
N ASN A 53 -0.10 -23.95 -24.04
CA ASN A 53 0.87 -24.78 -23.33
C ASN A 53 1.48 -24.09 -22.11
N GLY A 54 0.61 -23.65 -21.19
CA GLY A 54 1.00 -22.98 -19.95
C GLY A 54 -0.21 -22.53 -19.15
N THR A 55 0.03 -21.97 -17.96
CA THR A 55 -1.04 -21.29 -17.23
C THR A 55 -1.40 -20.02 -17.97
N LEU A 56 -2.70 -19.69 -18.02
CA LEU A 56 -3.13 -18.54 -18.81
C LEU A 56 -2.58 -17.22 -18.22
N GLU A 57 -2.47 -17.16 -16.89
CA GLU A 57 -1.84 -16.07 -16.18
C GLU A 57 -0.41 -15.82 -16.64
N ASP A 58 0.44 -16.84 -16.66
CA ASP A 58 1.86 -16.71 -17.05
C ASP A 58 2.00 -16.38 -18.54
N VAL A 59 1.18 -17.02 -19.38
CA VAL A 59 1.21 -16.79 -20.83
C VAL A 59 0.83 -15.34 -21.16
N ILE A 60 -0.23 -14.81 -20.54
CA ILE A 60 -0.66 -13.42 -20.76
C ILE A 60 0.37 -12.46 -20.18
N PHE A 61 0.90 -12.73 -18.98
CA PHE A 61 1.93 -11.90 -18.36
C PHE A 61 3.17 -11.80 -19.25
N ASN A 62 3.68 -12.94 -19.73
CA ASN A 62 4.85 -12.98 -20.62
C ASN A 62 4.55 -12.30 -21.96
N SER A 63 3.34 -12.47 -22.51
CA SER A 63 2.93 -11.77 -23.73
C SER A 63 2.93 -10.25 -23.55
N ILE A 64 2.57 -9.74 -22.38
CA ILE A 64 2.56 -8.31 -22.11
C ILE A 64 3.97 -7.76 -21.85
N THR A 65 4.76 -8.49 -21.07
CA THR A 65 6.04 -8.01 -20.51
C THR A 65 7.29 -8.43 -21.29
N SER A 66 7.14 -9.24 -22.34
CA SER A 66 8.24 -9.67 -23.21
C SER A 66 8.02 -9.28 -24.67
N THR A 67 9.03 -9.49 -25.51
CA THR A 67 8.91 -9.31 -26.97
C THR A 67 8.15 -10.45 -27.65
N GLU A 68 7.99 -11.60 -26.99
CA GLU A 68 7.25 -12.74 -27.52
C GLU A 68 5.75 -12.54 -27.27
N LYS A 69 4.99 -12.31 -28.33
CA LYS A 69 3.55 -12.03 -28.25
C LYS A 69 2.74 -13.25 -28.66
N VAL A 70 1.74 -13.63 -27.86
CA VAL A 70 0.78 -14.68 -28.25
C VAL A 70 -0.34 -14.15 -29.13
N SER A 71 -0.48 -12.84 -29.24
CA SER A 71 -1.49 -12.16 -30.06
C SER A 71 -0.98 -10.77 -30.47
N VAL A 72 -1.36 -10.31 -31.66
CA VAL A 72 -1.12 -8.94 -32.13
C VAL A 72 -1.87 -7.88 -31.31
N PHE A 73 -2.90 -8.30 -30.57
CA PHE A 73 -3.68 -7.46 -29.67
C PHE A 73 -3.11 -7.42 -28.24
N SER A 74 -2.04 -8.17 -27.97
CA SER A 74 -1.40 -8.12 -26.66
C SER A 74 -0.87 -6.72 -26.40
N PRO A 75 -1.20 -6.09 -25.25
CA PRO A 75 -0.52 -4.88 -24.80
C PRO A 75 0.99 -5.09 -24.74
N ASP A 76 1.76 -4.01 -24.88
CA ASP A 76 3.22 -4.06 -24.87
C ASP A 76 3.81 -3.19 -23.76
N MET A 77 4.19 -3.84 -22.66
CA MET A 77 4.79 -3.23 -21.48
C MET A 77 6.12 -3.92 -21.15
N HIS A 78 7.00 -4.11 -22.13
CA HIS A 78 8.21 -4.90 -21.94
C HIS A 78 9.40 -4.14 -21.33
N THR A 79 9.27 -2.84 -21.09
CA THR A 79 10.34 -2.07 -20.42
C THR A 79 10.23 -2.27 -18.92
N ARG A 80 11.24 -2.93 -18.35
CA ARG A 80 11.30 -3.28 -16.92
C ARG A 80 12.13 -2.26 -16.14
N ILE A 81 11.56 -1.71 -15.08
CA ILE A 81 12.19 -0.73 -14.19
C ILE A 81 12.14 -1.26 -12.76
N ASN A 82 13.23 -1.11 -12.00
CA ASN A 82 13.20 -1.34 -10.55
C ASN A 82 13.03 0.00 -9.84
N TYR A 83 12.05 0.09 -8.95
CA TYR A 83 11.79 1.27 -8.14
C TYR A 83 11.43 0.84 -6.72
N GLN A 84 12.12 1.37 -5.71
CA GLN A 84 11.89 1.06 -4.29
C GLN A 84 11.89 -0.45 -3.96
N GLY A 85 12.70 -1.22 -4.68
CA GLY A 85 12.80 -2.68 -4.52
C GLY A 85 11.66 -3.47 -5.16
N GLU A 86 10.78 -2.82 -5.92
CA GLU A 86 9.73 -3.47 -6.71
C GLU A 86 9.97 -3.31 -8.21
N VAL A 87 9.31 -4.18 -8.98
CA VAL A 87 9.41 -4.25 -10.42
C VAL A 87 8.20 -3.60 -11.05
N PHE A 88 8.47 -2.69 -11.98
CA PHE A 88 7.46 -1.99 -12.76
C PHE A 88 7.69 -2.21 -14.24
N TYR A 89 6.60 -2.16 -14.98
CA TYR A 89 6.56 -2.30 -16.43
C TYR A 89 5.95 -1.05 -17.06
N CYS A 90 6.53 -0.59 -18.16
CA CYS A 90 6.05 0.58 -18.91
C CYS A 90 6.15 0.38 -20.42
N VAL A 91 5.49 1.26 -21.16
CA VAL A 91 5.56 1.26 -22.64
C VAL A 91 6.96 1.65 -23.13
N PRO A 92 7.44 1.11 -24.26
CA PRO A 92 8.85 1.23 -24.69
C PRO A 92 9.28 2.64 -25.12
N THR A 93 8.32 3.46 -25.54
CA THR A 93 8.57 4.82 -26.03
C THR A 93 8.59 5.87 -24.93
N HIS A 94 8.33 5.48 -23.67
CA HIS A 94 8.14 6.43 -22.60
C HIS A 94 9.46 6.88 -21.98
N ARG A 95 9.68 8.19 -21.89
CA ARG A 95 10.94 8.78 -21.42
C ARG A 95 10.70 9.51 -20.10
N TYR A 96 11.48 9.11 -19.08
CA TYR A 96 11.63 9.74 -17.77
C TYR A 96 10.32 9.95 -16.97
N MET A 97 10.12 9.11 -15.95
CA MET A 97 8.81 8.87 -15.35
C MET A 97 8.83 8.82 -13.81
N SER A 98 9.61 9.68 -13.14
CA SER A 98 9.73 9.62 -11.67
C SER A 98 8.38 9.73 -10.96
N ASN A 99 7.52 10.64 -11.41
CA ASN A 99 6.21 10.87 -10.80
C ASN A 99 5.25 9.71 -11.10
N GLU A 100 5.23 9.20 -12.33
CA GLU A 100 4.35 8.06 -12.70
C GLU A 100 4.79 6.76 -12.01
N LEU A 101 6.10 6.59 -11.76
CA LEU A 101 6.62 5.48 -10.94
C LEU A 101 6.20 5.61 -9.47
N GLU A 102 6.26 6.82 -8.91
CA GLU A 102 5.79 7.08 -7.55
C GLU A 102 4.28 6.83 -7.44
N GLU A 103 3.48 7.37 -8.36
CA GLU A 103 2.03 7.13 -8.41
C GLU A 103 1.69 5.64 -8.56
N ALA A 104 2.41 4.91 -9.41
CA ALA A 104 2.23 3.47 -9.56
C ALA A 104 2.63 2.71 -8.29
N PHE A 105 3.68 3.13 -7.60
CA PHE A 105 4.08 2.56 -6.31
C PHE A 105 3.01 2.80 -5.24
N LEU A 106 2.53 4.03 -5.08
CA LEU A 106 1.49 4.39 -4.11
C LEU A 106 0.19 3.63 -4.38
N ARG A 107 -0.25 3.56 -5.65
CA ARG A 107 -1.41 2.78 -6.06
C ARG A 107 -1.26 1.31 -5.70
N TRP A 108 -0.12 0.71 -6.04
CA TRP A 108 0.14 -0.69 -5.73
C TRP A 108 0.28 -0.94 -4.22
N ALA A 109 0.88 -0.02 -3.46
CA ALA A 109 0.93 -0.08 -2.00
C ALA A 109 -0.49 -0.14 -1.38
N GLY A 110 -1.41 0.71 -1.86
CA GLY A 110 -2.82 0.69 -1.46
C GLY A 110 -3.52 -0.64 -1.76
N ILE A 111 -3.16 -1.30 -2.87
CA ILE A 111 -3.72 -2.61 -3.26
C ILE A 111 -3.13 -3.75 -2.42
N ARG A 112 -1.81 -3.79 -2.23
CA ARG A 112 -1.15 -4.91 -1.51
C ARG A 112 -1.31 -4.84 0.00
N SER A 113 -1.37 -3.62 0.54
CA SER A 113 -1.40 -3.36 1.99
C SER A 113 -2.57 -2.43 2.33
N PRO A 114 -3.82 -2.85 2.12
CA PRO A 114 -4.96 -1.96 2.35
C PRO A 114 -5.02 -1.55 3.83
N PRO A 115 -5.29 -0.27 4.14
CA PRO A 115 -5.36 0.22 5.52
C PRO A 115 -6.35 -0.57 6.40
N SER A 116 -7.39 -1.15 5.79
CA SER A 116 -8.36 -2.01 6.47
C SER A 116 -7.76 -3.29 7.06
N ALA A 117 -6.72 -3.87 6.43
CA ALA A 117 -6.02 -5.03 6.95
C ALA A 117 -5.13 -4.65 8.16
N LEU A 118 -4.45 -3.51 8.06
CA LEU A 118 -3.61 -2.95 9.12
C LEU A 118 -4.43 -2.54 10.34
N LYS A 119 -5.61 -1.94 10.13
CA LYS A 119 -6.55 -1.54 11.19
C LYS A 119 -6.79 -2.66 12.21
N ARG A 120 -6.95 -3.90 11.75
CA ARG A 120 -7.19 -5.03 12.66
C ARG A 120 -5.99 -5.28 13.56
N VAL A 121 -4.78 -5.27 13.00
CA VAL A 121 -3.53 -5.47 13.76
C VAL A 121 -3.32 -4.35 14.77
N VAL A 122 -3.53 -3.10 14.36
CA VAL A 122 -3.45 -1.93 15.24
C VAL A 122 -4.47 -2.01 16.37
N LYS A 123 -5.72 -2.35 16.06
CA LYS A 123 -6.76 -2.50 17.08
C LYS A 123 -6.40 -3.59 18.10
N ASP A 124 -6.00 -4.77 17.63
CA ASP A 124 -5.61 -5.89 18.50
C ASP A 124 -4.38 -5.53 19.36
N PHE A 125 -3.43 -4.75 18.82
CA PHE A 125 -2.28 -4.24 19.57
C PHE A 125 -2.71 -3.24 20.66
N MET A 126 -3.52 -2.24 20.32
CA MET A 126 -3.97 -1.22 21.27
C MET A 126 -4.81 -1.84 22.40
N GLU A 127 -5.68 -2.79 22.09
CA GLU A 127 -6.49 -3.49 23.10
C GLU A 127 -5.61 -4.30 24.08
N ARG A 128 -4.54 -4.95 23.59
CA ARG A 128 -3.53 -5.63 24.44
C ARG A 128 -2.80 -4.67 25.36
N CYS A 129 -2.53 -3.45 24.88
CA CYS A 129 -1.90 -2.38 25.66
C CYS A 129 -2.87 -1.68 26.64
N GLY A 130 -4.13 -2.12 26.71
CA GLY A 130 -5.14 -1.56 27.62
C GLY A 130 -5.86 -0.31 27.12
N TYR A 131 -5.76 -0.02 25.82
CA TYR A 131 -6.47 1.07 25.17
C TYR A 131 -7.82 0.61 24.62
N GLN A 132 -8.80 1.51 24.64
CA GLN A 132 -10.03 1.40 23.88
C GLN A 132 -9.88 2.17 22.58
N VAL A 133 -10.08 1.51 21.45
CA VAL A 133 -10.15 2.18 20.16
C VAL A 133 -11.55 2.76 19.98
N GLU A 134 -11.61 4.07 19.80
CA GLU A 134 -12.79 4.88 19.53
C GLU A 134 -12.64 5.58 18.17
N ASN A 135 -13.76 6.04 17.60
CA ASN A 135 -13.81 6.89 16.39
C ASN A 135 -12.87 6.45 15.26
N THR A 136 -13.26 5.41 14.52
CA THR A 136 -12.55 5.07 13.28
C THR A 136 -13.16 5.80 12.08
N VAL A 137 -12.40 6.69 11.45
CA VAL A 137 -12.82 7.43 10.27
C VAL A 137 -11.97 6.97 9.07
N PRO A 138 -12.55 6.28 8.08
CA PRO A 138 -11.85 6.04 6.83
C PRO A 138 -11.77 7.35 6.03
N LYS A 139 -10.57 7.68 5.56
CA LYS A 139 -10.30 8.75 4.58
C LYS A 139 -9.90 8.10 3.26
N ASN A 140 -9.67 8.92 2.23
CA ASN A 140 -9.34 8.41 0.89
C ASN A 140 -8.03 7.60 0.87
N GLU A 141 -7.02 8.02 1.64
CA GLU A 141 -5.66 7.45 1.59
C GLU A 141 -5.24 6.76 2.89
N HIS A 142 -5.93 7.04 4.00
CA HIS A 142 -5.60 6.53 5.33
C HIS A 142 -6.83 6.27 6.19
N ILE A 143 -6.59 5.64 7.34
CA ILE A 143 -7.61 5.47 8.39
C ILE A 143 -7.15 6.22 9.64
N GLU A 144 -8.03 7.04 10.19
CA GLU A 144 -7.84 7.75 11.46
C GLU A 144 -8.55 7.00 12.58
N MET A 145 -7.90 6.88 13.73
CA MET A 145 -8.41 6.21 14.92
C MET A 145 -7.97 6.95 16.17
N ILE A 146 -8.81 6.96 17.20
CA ILE A 146 -8.44 7.50 18.51
C ILE A 146 -8.38 6.34 19.50
N ALA A 147 -7.27 6.19 20.21
CA ALA A 147 -7.13 5.18 21.25
C ALA A 147 -7.08 5.85 22.62
N VAL A 148 -8.01 5.50 23.51
CA VAL A 148 -8.15 6.07 24.86
C VAL A 148 -7.76 5.03 25.90
N ASN A 149 -6.84 5.36 26.80
CA ASN A 149 -6.40 4.43 27.85
C ASN A 149 -7.53 4.15 28.86
N LYS A 150 -7.88 2.87 29.08
CA LYS A 150 -8.99 2.47 29.97
C LYS A 150 -8.67 2.57 31.46
N TYR A 151 -7.39 2.58 31.84
CA TYR A 151 -6.97 2.25 33.22
C TYR A 151 -6.47 3.43 34.05
N LYS A 152 -6.27 4.62 33.46
CA LYS A 152 -5.85 5.82 34.21
C LYS A 152 -7.05 6.66 34.66
N ASN A 153 -7.51 6.39 35.88
CA ASN A 153 -8.29 7.34 36.66
C ASN A 153 -7.39 8.50 37.12
N GLN A 154 -7.82 9.73 36.82
CA GLN A 154 -7.38 11.01 37.42
C GLN A 154 -6.04 11.58 36.90
N ASN A 155 -6.17 12.62 36.05
CA ASN A 155 -5.23 13.72 35.74
C ASN A 155 -4.27 13.66 34.53
N LYS A 156 -4.26 12.61 33.69
CA LYS A 156 -3.75 12.71 32.30
C LYS A 156 -4.51 11.74 31.40
N HIS A 157 -5.49 12.24 30.65
CA HIS A 157 -6.12 11.47 29.58
C HIS A 157 -5.13 11.33 28.42
N ARG A 158 -4.24 10.33 28.48
CA ARG A 158 -3.39 9.98 27.33
C ARG A 158 -4.28 9.34 26.27
N SER A 159 -4.65 10.12 25.26
CA SER A 159 -5.24 9.61 24.05
C SER A 159 -4.19 9.62 22.94
N LYS A 160 -4.20 8.58 22.09
CA LYS A 160 -3.30 8.49 20.94
C LYS A 160 -4.12 8.64 19.67
N HIS A 161 -3.70 9.57 18.82
CA HIS A 161 -4.27 9.76 17.50
C HIS A 161 -3.48 8.91 16.53
N ILE A 162 -4.12 7.88 15.98
CA ILE A 162 -3.48 6.88 15.15
C ILE A 162 -3.89 7.05 13.69
N PHE A 163 -2.90 7.19 12.82
CA PHE A 163 -3.05 7.33 11.37
C PHE A 163 -2.48 6.10 10.68
N ILE A 164 -3.30 5.37 9.93
CA ILE A 164 -2.87 4.13 9.26
C ILE A 164 -2.76 4.37 7.76
N PHE A 165 -1.52 4.26 7.25
CA PHE A 165 -1.21 4.41 5.83
C PHE A 165 -0.79 3.09 5.20
N PRO A 166 -1.01 2.91 3.88
CA PRO A 166 -0.64 1.68 3.18
C PRO A 166 0.86 1.58 2.83
N SER A 167 1.62 2.66 3.01
CA SER A 167 3.09 2.67 2.90
C SER A 167 3.65 3.91 3.61
N ILE A 168 4.92 3.85 4.00
CA ILE A 168 5.66 5.01 4.52
C ILE A 168 5.78 6.14 3.49
N LYS A 169 5.64 5.86 2.19
CA LYS A 169 5.70 6.89 1.14
C LYS A 169 4.53 7.89 1.15
N PHE A 170 3.44 7.58 1.86
CA PHE A 170 2.33 8.53 2.08
C PHE A 170 2.60 9.51 3.23
N VAL A 171 3.55 9.20 4.11
CA VAL A 171 3.79 9.96 5.34
C VAL A 171 4.32 11.37 5.10
N PRO A 172 5.26 11.64 4.17
CA PRO A 172 5.81 12.98 3.99
C PRO A 172 4.75 14.05 3.70
N GLN A 173 3.88 13.79 2.72
CA GLN A 173 2.82 14.73 2.35
C GLN A 173 1.89 15.03 3.53
N PHE A 174 1.60 14.02 4.33
CA PHE A 174 0.76 14.15 5.50
C PHE A 174 1.42 14.95 6.65
N VAL A 175 2.71 14.70 6.92
CA VAL A 175 3.45 15.45 7.95
C VAL A 175 3.59 16.92 7.54
N ASP A 176 3.91 17.19 6.28
CA ASP A 176 3.97 18.55 5.74
C ASP A 176 2.61 19.25 5.88
N GLU A 177 1.49 18.58 5.58
CA GLU A 177 0.14 19.12 5.74
C GLU A 177 -0.20 19.40 7.21
N MET A 178 0.19 18.50 8.13
CA MET A 178 -0.02 18.67 9.56
C MET A 178 0.73 19.89 10.10
N GLU A 179 2.02 19.99 9.83
CA GLU A 179 2.85 21.12 10.30
C GLU A 179 2.34 22.46 9.76
N ASN A 180 1.91 22.51 8.50
CA ASN A 180 1.32 23.71 7.91
C ASN A 180 -0.02 24.08 8.55
N SER A 181 -0.84 23.09 8.95
CA SER A 181 -2.12 23.34 9.63
C SER A 181 -1.95 23.78 11.10
N GLU A 182 -0.96 23.23 11.80
CA GLU A 182 -0.66 23.58 13.20
C GLU A 182 -0.07 25.00 13.32
N ALA A 183 0.65 25.48 12.30
CA ALA A 183 1.16 26.84 12.23
C ALA A 183 0.05 27.93 12.17
N GLU A 184 -1.16 27.59 11.76
CA GLU A 184 -2.32 28.51 11.77
C GLU A 184 -3.07 28.51 13.12
N ASP A 185 -2.93 27.44 13.92
CA ASP A 185 -3.65 27.21 15.17
C ASP A 185 -2.81 27.48 16.45
N GLU A 186 -1.64 28.14 16.32
CA GLU A 186 -0.78 28.57 17.44
C GLU A 186 -1.42 29.68 18.31
N LYS A 187 -2.54 29.37 18.97
CA LYS A 187 -2.95 29.95 20.25
C LYS A 187 -3.59 28.89 21.15
N GLY A 188 -2.74 28.03 21.72
CA GLY A 188 -2.93 27.61 23.11
C GLY A 188 -3.59 26.26 23.38
N LYS A 189 -3.08 25.17 22.80
CA LYS A 189 -3.28 23.84 23.38
C LYS A 189 -1.96 23.08 23.42
N GLU A 190 -1.43 22.87 24.63
CA GLU A 190 -0.47 21.80 24.90
C GLU A 190 -1.18 20.49 24.49
N ASN A 191 -0.82 19.94 23.33
CA ASN A 191 -1.45 18.73 22.81
C ASN A 191 -1.08 17.54 23.71
N GLU A 192 -1.97 17.19 24.63
CA GLU A 192 -1.93 15.94 25.42
C GLU A 192 -2.14 14.68 24.55
N ASN A 193 -2.26 14.84 23.22
CA ASN A 193 -2.52 13.79 22.26
C ASN A 193 -1.26 13.50 21.45
N GLU A 194 -0.77 12.27 21.55
CA GLU A 194 0.40 11.82 20.81
C GLU A 194 -0.03 11.26 19.45
N ASN A 195 0.52 11.82 18.37
CA ASN A 195 0.27 11.36 17.01
C ASN A 195 1.15 10.13 16.69
N VAL A 196 0.51 9.05 16.28
CA VAL A 196 1.13 7.79 15.89
C VAL A 196 0.74 7.45 14.47
N ILE A 197 1.72 7.30 13.61
CA ILE A 197 1.56 6.89 12.22
C ILE A 197 1.93 5.41 12.13
N VAL A 198 1.03 4.57 11.61
CA VAL A 198 1.26 3.14 11.41
C VAL A 198 1.32 2.83 9.92
N VAL A 199 2.40 2.17 9.51
CA VAL A 199 2.66 1.75 8.14
C VAL A 199 2.95 0.24 8.10
N PRO A 200 2.70 -0.46 6.99
CA PRO A 200 3.04 -1.88 6.90
C PRO A 200 4.54 -2.10 6.76
N THR A 201 4.98 -3.34 7.00
CA THR A 201 6.28 -3.82 6.52
C THR A 201 6.38 -3.73 4.99
N GLU A 202 7.56 -3.38 4.48
CA GLU A 202 7.87 -3.31 3.05
C GLU A 202 8.68 -4.52 2.59
N LYS A 203 8.61 -4.88 1.30
CA LYS A 203 9.40 -6.01 0.75
C LYS A 203 10.91 -5.79 0.86
N THR A 204 11.34 -4.54 0.80
CA THR A 204 12.73 -4.13 0.91
C THR A 204 12.83 -2.92 1.84
N PRO A 205 14.00 -2.64 2.43
CA PRO A 205 14.17 -1.44 3.25
C PRO A 205 14.20 -0.13 2.45
N ALA A 206 14.15 -0.17 1.11
CA ALA A 206 14.32 1.00 0.26
C ALA A 206 13.32 2.15 0.56
N PRO A 207 12.01 1.91 0.72
CA PRO A 207 11.05 2.98 1.06
C PRO A 207 11.41 3.68 2.37
N PHE A 208 11.74 2.91 3.42
CA PHE A 208 12.13 3.44 4.73
C PHE A 208 13.46 4.22 4.68
N ILE A 209 14.45 3.72 3.94
CA ILE A 209 15.73 4.42 3.75
C ILE A 209 15.52 5.73 2.99
N SER A 210 14.70 5.73 1.94
CA SER A 210 14.39 6.95 1.18
C SER A 210 13.68 7.98 2.07
N PHE A 211 12.69 7.53 2.85
CA PHE A 211 11.98 8.38 3.81
C PHE A 211 12.95 9.03 4.79
N PHE A 212 13.78 8.23 5.46
CA PHE A 212 14.73 8.72 6.48
C PHE A 212 15.79 9.68 5.92
N ARG A 213 16.12 9.57 4.63
CA ARG A 213 17.11 10.44 3.98
C ARG A 213 16.53 11.76 3.49
N GLU A 214 15.28 11.77 3.08
CA GLU A 214 14.66 12.85 2.32
C GLU A 214 13.70 13.68 3.16
N HIS A 215 13.20 13.14 4.27
CA HIS A 215 12.13 13.73 5.06
C HIS A 215 12.43 13.70 6.56
N ASP A 216 11.86 14.66 7.27
CA ASP A 216 11.79 14.65 8.73
C ASP A 216 10.42 14.11 9.15
N ALA A 217 10.37 13.29 10.20
CA ALA A 217 9.13 12.81 10.78
C ALA A 217 8.51 13.81 11.76
N GLY A 218 9.20 14.93 12.03
CA GLY A 218 8.75 15.97 12.95
C GLY A 218 8.54 15.42 14.35
N ALA A 219 7.38 15.73 14.94
CA ALA A 219 6.98 15.22 16.26
C ALA A 219 6.22 13.88 16.21
N ALA A 220 5.94 13.33 15.02
CA ALA A 220 5.14 12.12 14.88
C ALA A 220 5.94 10.85 15.19
N MET A 221 5.29 9.89 15.88
CA MET A 221 5.83 8.54 16.01
C MET A 221 5.45 7.71 14.79
N ILE A 222 6.38 6.93 14.25
CA ILE A 222 6.10 5.98 13.16
C ILE A 222 6.30 4.56 13.68
N TRP A 223 5.25 3.74 13.58
CA TRP A 223 5.29 2.32 13.90
C TRP A 223 5.09 1.48 12.64
N ILE A 224 5.76 0.33 12.58
CA ILE A 224 5.68 -0.63 11.49
C ILE A 224 4.82 -1.80 11.95
N ALA A 225 3.78 -2.12 11.20
CA ALA A 225 2.92 -3.27 11.43
C ALA A 225 3.22 -4.41 10.45
N ASP A 226 3.52 -5.59 10.99
CA ASP A 226 3.62 -6.82 10.22
C ASP A 226 2.25 -7.52 10.24
N VAL A 227 1.55 -7.50 9.11
CA VAL A 227 0.18 -8.06 9.01
C VAL A 227 0.18 -9.58 9.13
N GLU A 228 1.23 -10.25 8.66
CA GLU A 228 1.34 -11.71 8.70
C GLU A 228 1.62 -12.19 10.12
N LYS A 229 2.58 -11.55 10.81
CA LYS A 229 2.94 -11.90 12.20
C LYS A 229 2.02 -11.28 13.23
N ARG A 230 1.21 -10.29 12.85
CA ARG A 230 0.34 -9.48 13.73
C ARG A 230 1.12 -8.77 14.85
N THR A 231 2.29 -8.26 14.49
CA THR A 231 3.19 -7.52 15.39
C THR A 231 3.26 -6.06 14.97
N ILE A 232 3.65 -5.20 15.91
CA ILE A 232 3.89 -3.77 15.67
C ILE A 232 5.18 -3.42 16.38
N ASP A 233 6.07 -2.71 15.69
CA ASP A 233 7.38 -2.31 16.20
C ASP A 233 7.63 -0.82 15.92
N PRO A 234 8.33 -0.10 16.81
CA PRO A 234 8.64 1.30 16.60
C PRO A 234 9.72 1.47 15.51
N PHE A 235 9.50 2.41 14.60
CA PHE A 235 10.48 2.82 13.60
C PHE A 235 11.08 4.19 13.94
N ILE A 236 10.21 5.18 14.20
CA ILE A 236 10.63 6.53 14.64
C ILE A 236 9.82 6.92 15.86
N GLY A 237 10.49 7.58 16.81
CA GLY A 237 9.92 8.03 18.06
C GLY A 237 9.85 6.93 19.13
N ASN A 238 9.75 7.36 20.38
CA ASN A 238 9.67 6.48 21.55
C ASN A 238 8.27 6.66 22.17
N PRO A 239 7.55 5.57 22.54
CA PRO A 239 6.25 5.66 23.24
C PRO A 239 6.31 6.37 24.61
N GLY A 240 7.49 6.77 25.09
CA GLY A 240 7.69 7.49 26.34
C GLY A 240 7.41 6.61 27.55
N ASP A 241 6.76 7.16 28.58
CA ASP A 241 6.43 6.42 29.80
C ASP A 241 5.19 5.50 29.63
N ASP A 242 5.10 4.76 28.53
CA ASP A 242 4.02 3.80 28.28
C ASP A 242 4.57 2.37 28.24
N ASP A 243 4.94 1.87 29.42
CA ASP A 243 5.46 0.52 29.63
C ASP A 243 4.58 -0.58 29.01
N ALA A 244 3.26 -0.35 28.91
CA ALA A 244 2.34 -1.32 28.33
C ALA A 244 2.54 -1.43 26.81
N ILE A 245 2.82 -0.32 26.12
CA ILE A 245 3.15 -0.30 24.70
C ILE A 245 4.54 -0.89 24.48
N GLU A 246 5.54 -0.46 25.24
CA GLU A 246 6.90 -0.99 25.14
C GLU A 246 6.97 -2.50 25.35
N ALA A 247 6.22 -3.02 26.32
CA ALA A 247 6.19 -4.46 26.62
C ALA A 247 5.45 -5.30 25.55
N ASN A 248 4.67 -4.69 24.67
CA ASN A 248 3.92 -5.38 23.61
C ASN A 248 4.56 -5.23 22.22
N PHE A 249 5.57 -4.37 22.05
CA PHE A 249 6.45 -4.39 20.89
C PHE A 249 7.22 -5.73 20.83
N CYS A 250 7.62 -6.16 19.63
CA CYS A 250 8.15 -7.50 19.36
C CYS A 250 9.65 -7.55 19.08
#